data_AF-A0A4S8KJK4-F1
#
_entry.id   AF-A0A4S8KJK4-F1
#
_cell.length_a   1.000
_cell.length_b   1.000
_cell.length_c   1.000
_cell.angle_alpha   90.00
_cell.angle_beta   90.00
_cell.angle_gamma   90.00
#
_symmetry.space_group_name_H-M   'P 1'
#
loop_
_entity.id
_entity.type
_entity.pdbx_description
1 polymer ?
#
loop_
_entity_poly.entity_id
_entity_poly.type
_entity_poly.pdbx_seq_one_letter_code
_entity_poly.pdbx_strand_id
1 'polypeptide(L)' 'VSPQILDVLLKIPGLRSMTEAVVRVTFFDQFVGGDTVQDMLPVLQSLRSTNKGAICVYSVEENPN' A
#
# COMPACT_ATOMS: atom_id res chain seq x y z
N VAL A 1 17.77 -6.35 7.67
CA VAL A 1 18.46 -5.08 7.35
C VAL A 1 17.36 -4.07 7.00
N SER A 2 16.74 -3.35 7.94
CA SER A 2 16.93 -1.89 8.05
C SER A 2 16.14 -1.21 9.21
N PRO A 3 16.18 -1.65 10.49
CA PRO A 3 15.50 -0.91 11.56
C PRO A 3 16.11 0.49 11.79
N GLN A 4 17.43 0.60 11.57
CA GLN A 4 18.22 1.76 11.97
C GLN A 4 18.11 2.95 11.00
N ILE A 5 17.82 2.70 9.71
CA ILE A 5 17.66 3.78 8.72
C ILE A 5 16.30 4.47 8.90
N LEU A 6 15.27 3.69 9.23
CA LEU A 6 13.92 4.19 9.47
C LEU A 6 13.88 5.11 10.70
N ASP A 7 14.55 4.74 11.79
CA ASP A 7 14.62 5.54 13.02
C ASP A 7 15.36 6.87 12.85
N VAL A 8 16.34 6.94 11.96
CA VAL A 8 17.08 8.18 11.66
C VAL A 8 16.22 9.12 10.80
N LEU A 9 15.47 8.57 9.83
CA LEU A 9 14.60 9.35 8.95
C LEU A 9 13.35 9.90 9.67
N LEU A 10 12.82 9.18 10.68
CA LEU A 10 11.67 9.61 11.45
C LEU A 10 11.95 10.76 12.44
N LYS A 11 13.21 11.03 12.76
CA LYS A 11 13.62 12.09 13.72
C LYS A 11 13.63 13.50 13.13
N ILE A 12 13.51 13.65 11.81
CA ILE A 12 13.50 14.95 11.14
C ILE A 12 12.05 15.33 10.84
N PRO A 13 11.50 16.41 11.43
CA PRO A 13 10.15 16.88 11.13
C PRO A 13 10.08 17.28 9.65
N GLY A 14 9.22 16.59 8.88
CA GLY A 14 9.08 16.70 7.42
C GLY A 14 9.50 15.43 6.66
N LEU A 15 10.54 14.75 7.13
CA LEU A 15 11.05 13.53 6.50
C LEU A 15 10.22 12.30 6.88
N ARG A 16 9.56 12.34 8.05
CA ARG A 16 8.53 11.37 8.44
C ARG A 16 7.36 11.32 7.45
N SER A 17 6.81 12.46 7.05
CA SER A 17 5.70 12.51 6.09
C SER A 17 6.11 12.02 4.71
N MET A 18 7.34 12.34 4.29
CA MET A 18 7.90 11.84 3.03
C MET A 18 8.15 10.33 3.09
N THR A 19 8.65 9.82 4.21
CA THR A 19 8.89 8.39 4.42
C THR A 19 7.58 7.60 4.47
N GLU A 20 6.55 8.14 5.14
CA GLU A 20 5.22 7.54 5.18
C GLU A 20 4.56 7.54 3.79
N ALA A 21 4.70 8.62 3.01
CA ALA A 21 4.25 8.68 1.63
C ALA A 21 4.98 7.67 0.73
N VAL A 22 6.30 7.55 0.89
CA VAL A 22 7.10 6.57 0.13
C VAL A 22 6.70 5.15 0.50
N VAL A 23 6.54 4.81 1.79
CA VAL A 23 6.10 3.47 2.22
C VAL A 23 4.67 3.19 1.76
N ARG A 24 3.76 4.17 1.79
CA ARG A 24 2.41 4.02 1.25
C ARG A 24 2.44 3.70 -0.25
N VAL A 25 3.18 4.47 -1.04
CA VAL A 25 3.26 4.25 -2.50
C VAL A 25 4.03 2.97 -2.84
N THR A 26 5.08 2.61 -2.10
CA THR A 26 5.94 1.47 -2.47
C THR A 26 5.50 0.15 -1.87
N PHE A 27 4.96 0.14 -0.65
CA PHE A 27 4.47 -1.05 0.01
C PHE A 27 2.94 -1.15 -0.06
N PHE A 28 2.15 -0.11 0.20
CA PHE A 28 0.70 -0.31 0.19
C PHE A 28 0.13 -0.51 -1.21
N ASP A 29 0.58 0.20 -2.24
CA ASP A 29 0.09 -0.05 -3.63
C ASP A 29 0.44 -1.46 -4.15
N GLN A 30 1.47 -2.09 -3.59
CA GLN A 30 1.84 -3.46 -3.94
C GLN A 30 1.05 -4.53 -3.17
N PHE A 31 0.48 -4.17 -2.02
CA PHE A 31 -0.24 -5.08 -1.12
C PHE A 31 -1.75 -4.84 -1.07
N VAL A 32 -2.21 -3.68 -1.55
CA VAL A 32 -3.61 -3.25 -1.61
C VAL A 32 -3.88 -2.84 -3.04
N GLY A 33 -4.82 -3.51 -3.71
CA GLY A 33 -5.13 -3.22 -5.12
C GLY A 33 -5.70 -1.82 -5.36
N GLY A 34 -6.10 -1.11 -4.31
CA GLY A 34 -6.74 0.21 -4.34
C GLY A 34 -7.74 0.37 -3.20
N ASP A 35 -8.04 1.60 -2.80
CA ASP A 35 -9.01 1.90 -1.73
C ASP A 35 -10.46 1.66 -2.20
N THR A 36 -10.71 1.83 -3.51
CA THR A 36 -11.99 1.50 -4.15
C THR A 36 -11.83 0.41 -5.20
N VAL A 37 -12.95 -0.21 -5.60
CA VAL A 37 -12.97 -1.22 -6.66
C VAL A 37 -12.47 -0.64 -8.00
N GLN A 38 -12.78 0.63 -8.26
CA GLN A 38 -12.38 1.35 -9.46
C GLN A 38 -10.86 1.50 -9.53
N ASP A 39 -10.22 1.77 -8.40
CA ASP A 39 -8.76 1.91 -8.31
C ASP A 39 -8.04 0.58 -8.62
N MET A 40 -8.71 -0.56 -8.42
CA MET A 40 -8.18 -1.90 -8.72
C MET A 40 -8.25 -2.27 -10.21
N LEU A 41 -9.03 -1.57 -11.04
CA LEU A 41 -9.26 -1.95 -12.44
C LEU A 41 -7.96 -2.09 -13.26
N PRO A 42 -6.98 -1.16 -13.19
CA PRO A 42 -5.73 -1.29 -13.94
C PRO A 42 -4.94 -2.54 -13.54
N VAL A 43 -4.92 -2.87 -12.24
CA VAL A 43 -4.24 -4.06 -11.70
C VAL A 43 -4.94 -5.34 -12.17
N LEU A 44 -6.27 -5.39 -12.08
CA LEU A 44 -7.07 -6.54 -12.54
C LEU A 44 -6.91 -6.78 -14.04
N GLN A 45 -6.83 -5.72 -14.86
CA GLN A 45 -6.58 -5.82 -16.29
C GLN A 45 -5.18 -6.37 -16.59
N SER A 46 -4.16 -5.94 -15.85
CA SER A 46 -2.78 -6.45 -15.95
C SER A 46 -2.67 -7.92 -15.52
N LEU A 47 -3.37 -8.31 -14.45
CA LEU A 47 -3.42 -9.71 -14.03
C LEU A 47 -4.13 -10.58 -15.06
N ARG A 48 -5.24 -10.09 -15.62
CA ARG A 48 -5.97 -10.77 -16.70
C ARG A 48 -5.14 -10.92 -17.97
N SER A 49 -4.36 -9.91 -18.37
CA SER A 49 -3.49 -9.99 -19.55
C SER A 49 -2.39 -11.04 -19.41
N THR A 50 -2.03 -11.39 -18.16
CA THR A 50 -1.10 -12.47 -17.82
C THR A 50 -1.81 -13.77 -17.40
N ASN A 51 -3.12 -13.88 -17.66
CA ASN A 51 -3.96 -15.04 -17.38
C ASN A 51 -3.96 -15.49 -15.90
N LYS A 52 -3.84 -14.52 -14.98
CA LYS A 52 -3.88 -14.74 -13.54
C LYS A 52 -5.26 -14.41 -12.99
N GLY A 53 -5.77 -15.26 -12.10
CA GLY A 53 -6.94 -14.97 -11.28
C GLY A 53 -6.59 -14.02 -10.14
N ALA A 54 -7.58 -13.24 -9.69
CA ALA A 54 -7.46 -12.33 -8.56
C ALA A 54 -8.63 -12.57 -7.59
N ILE A 55 -8.39 -12.35 -6.29
CA ILE A 55 -9.42 -12.38 -5.25
C ILE A 55 -9.46 -10.98 -4.63
N CYS A 56 -10.62 -10.35 -4.65
CA CYS A 56 -10.83 -9.07 -3.97
C CYS A 56 -11.12 -9.34 -2.50
N VAL A 57 -10.22 -8.90 -1.62
CA VAL A 57 -10.38 -9.02 -0.17
C VAL A 57 -10.83 -7.67 0.37
N TYR A 58 -11.97 -7.64 1.05
CA TYR A 58 -12.43 -6.46 1.76
C TYR A 58 -11.85 -6.46 3.17
N SER A 59 -10.89 -5.56 3.43
CA SER A 59 -10.27 -5.42 4.74
C SER A 59 -11.08 -4.43 5.58
N VAL A 60 -11.88 -4.95 6.50
CA VAL A 60 -12.60 -4.14 7.48
C VAL A 60 -11.76 -4.07 8.75
N GLU A 61 -11.37 -2.88 9.16
CA GLU A 61 -10.93 -2.67 10.54
C GLU A 61 -12.17 -2.57 11.44
N GLU A 62 -12.11 -3.28 12.56
CA GLU A 62 -13.13 -3.17 13.60
C GLU A 62 -13.19 -1.72 14.07
N ASN A 63 -14.39 -1.12 14.02
CA ASN A 63 -14.61 0.23 14.50
C ASN A 63 -15.15 0.13 15.93
N PRO A 64 -14.36 0.47 16.96
CA PRO A 64 -14.76 0.33 18.35
C PRO A 64 -15.78 1.42 18.67
N ASN A 65 -17.07 1.08 18.54
CA ASN A 65 -18.17 1.78 19.20
C ASN A 65 -18.61 0.98 20.43
#